data_AF-F0BIC4-F1
#
_entry.id   AF-F0BIC4-F1
#
_cell.length_a   1.000
_cell.length_b   1.000
_cell.length_c   1.000
_cell.angle_alpha   90.00
_cell.angle_beta   90.00
_cell.angle_gamma   90.00
#
_symmetry.space_group_name_H-M   'P 1'
#
loop_
_entity.id
_entity.type
_entity.pdbx_description
1 polymer ?
#
loop_
_entity_poly.entity_id
_entity_poly.type
_entity_poly.pdbx_seq_one_letter_code
_entity_poly.pdbx_strand_id
1 'polypeptide(L)'
;GGGGAGGAPPAAAIGGSGFVPAALVVGDALLMSKAFDKGADLLDNRAIYHQTDKAGVEWQFNGRNWQREAAFDLAQDGRRTPGEQPVVASYEKSQELGALANAKAVELALGNAPPSQNPFNLPARASDQVGLDNQNWERNAERQTWERQVRTAASGTDEIGSYALQLASPERAQQLNQEALARIESNIATGREAIAATYLENHAAQRARDYGVEVPAAVQAAQAKPDRVQGHDGLAYQRNEAGQWLGKEGLATGNLAAELELTNQMRQASLERAQE
;
A
#
# COMPACT_ATOMS: atom_id res chain seq x y z
N GLY A 1 -20.55 -46.35 -13.56
CA GLY A 1 -20.70 -45.71 -12.23
C GLY A 1 -19.39 -45.01 -11.95
N GLY A 2 -19.34 -43.70 -11.72
CA GLY A 2 -19.88 -43.01 -10.52
C GLY A 2 -18.80 -43.08 -9.44
N GLY A 3 -18.34 -42.04 -8.77
CA GLY A 3 -18.62 -40.60 -8.72
C GLY A 3 -17.73 -40.06 -7.58
N GLY A 4 -17.14 -38.87 -7.74
CA GLY A 4 -16.31 -38.23 -6.72
C GLY A 4 -16.71 -36.77 -6.60
N ALA A 5 -17.27 -36.42 -5.44
CA ALA A 5 -17.77 -35.09 -5.12
C ALA A 5 -16.62 -34.09 -4.93
N GLY A 6 -16.55 -33.08 -5.78
CA GLY A 6 -15.79 -31.85 -5.57
C GLY A 6 -16.77 -30.69 -5.50
N GLY A 7 -17.12 -30.26 -4.29
CA GLY A 7 -18.00 -29.11 -4.07
C GLY A 7 -17.28 -27.81 -4.44
N ALA A 8 -17.66 -27.22 -5.57
CA ALA A 8 -17.36 -25.83 -5.88
C ALA A 8 -18.25 -24.91 -5.01
N PRO A 9 -17.75 -23.77 -4.50
CA PRO A 9 -18.63 -22.80 -3.87
C PRO A 9 -19.61 -22.23 -4.92
N PRO A 10 -20.85 -21.93 -4.52
CA PRO A 10 -21.90 -21.53 -5.45
C PRO A 10 -21.57 -20.18 -6.07
N ALA A 11 -21.59 -20.12 -7.39
CA ALA A 11 -21.70 -18.87 -8.13
C ALA A 11 -23.06 -18.25 -7.79
N ALA A 12 -23.06 -17.28 -6.87
CA ALA A 12 -24.23 -16.46 -6.58
C ALA A 12 -24.44 -15.48 -7.73
N ALA A 13 -25.15 -15.92 -8.75
CA ALA A 13 -25.84 -15.02 -9.67
C ALA A 13 -26.95 -14.33 -8.88
N ILE A 14 -26.70 -13.11 -8.40
CA ILE A 14 -27.74 -12.26 -7.81
C ILE A 14 -28.22 -11.30 -8.90
N GLY A 15 -29.25 -11.74 -9.62
CA GLY A 15 -30.21 -10.84 -10.23
C GLY A 15 -31.11 -10.28 -9.13
N GLY A 16 -31.06 -8.96 -8.94
CA GLY A 16 -31.86 -8.27 -7.94
C GLY A 16 -31.56 -6.78 -7.96
N SER A 17 -32.42 -6.03 -8.64
CA SER A 17 -32.50 -4.57 -8.61
C SER A 17 -32.55 -4.05 -7.16
N GLY A 18 -31.42 -3.56 -6.67
CA GLY A 18 -31.21 -3.10 -5.30
C GLY A 18 -29.90 -2.32 -5.21
N PHE A 19 -29.93 -1.12 -5.75
CA PHE A 19 -28.87 -0.11 -5.88
C PHE A 19 -28.02 0.06 -4.60
N VAL A 20 -26.74 -0.35 -4.64
CA VAL A 20 -25.67 0.09 -3.73
C VAL A 20 -24.74 0.98 -4.55
N PRO A 21 -24.82 2.32 -4.44
CA PRO A 21 -23.86 3.20 -5.10
C PRO A 21 -22.50 3.06 -4.41
N ALA A 22 -21.46 2.90 -5.23
CA ALA A 22 -20.07 3.08 -4.87
C ALA A 22 -19.64 2.38 -3.57
N ALA A 23 -19.35 1.07 -3.67
CA ALA A 23 -18.15 0.63 -2.98
C ALA A 23 -17.02 1.52 -3.52
N LEU A 24 -16.42 2.34 -2.66
CA LEU A 24 -15.08 2.86 -2.90
C LEU A 24 -14.19 1.63 -3.10
N VAL A 25 -14.08 1.15 -4.33
CA VAL A 25 -13.16 0.07 -4.69
C VAL A 25 -11.79 0.72 -4.78
N VAL A 26 -11.22 1.00 -3.61
CA VAL A 26 -9.78 0.99 -3.45
C VAL A 26 -9.42 -0.48 -3.56
N GLY A 27 -8.71 -0.85 -4.62
CA GLY A 27 -8.46 -2.26 -4.90
C GLY A 27 -7.86 -2.99 -3.70
N ASP A 28 -8.31 -4.23 -3.56
CA ASP A 28 -8.24 -5.09 -2.39
C ASP A 28 -8.76 -4.48 -1.08
N ALA A 29 -9.86 -5.06 -0.60
CA ALA A 29 -10.45 -4.89 0.72
C ALA A 29 -9.46 -5.08 1.90
N LEU A 30 -8.22 -5.49 1.64
CA LEU A 30 -7.14 -5.59 2.61
C LEU A 30 -6.48 -4.23 2.94
N LEU A 31 -6.40 -3.27 2.01
CA LEU A 31 -5.82 -1.96 2.28
C LEU A 31 -6.75 -1.07 3.13
N MET A 32 -8.06 -1.17 2.90
CA MET A 32 -9.06 -0.37 3.62
C MET A 32 -9.38 -0.87 5.03
N SER A 33 -8.99 -2.10 5.41
CA SER A 33 -9.19 -2.58 6.80
C SER A 33 -8.04 -2.24 7.75
N LYS A 34 -6.85 -1.91 7.23
CA LYS A 34 -5.65 -1.65 8.06
C LYS A 34 -5.08 -0.24 7.96
N ALA A 35 -5.36 0.52 6.91
CA ALA A 35 -4.90 1.92 6.80
C ALA A 35 -5.62 2.90 7.76
N PHE A 36 -6.63 2.44 8.51
CA PHE A 36 -7.42 3.27 9.42
C PHE A 36 -7.19 3.01 10.91
N ASP A 37 -6.37 2.03 11.29
CA ASP A 37 -6.01 1.79 12.70
C ASP A 37 -4.69 2.50 13.06
N LYS A 38 -4.84 3.80 13.35
CA LYS A 38 -3.94 4.74 14.08
C LYS A 38 -3.57 5.98 13.28
N GLY A 39 -4.38 7.03 13.44
CA GLY A 39 -3.91 8.41 13.43
C GLY A 39 -3.86 9.14 12.07
N ALA A 40 -4.66 8.74 11.08
CA ALA A 40 -4.94 9.63 9.95
C ALA A 40 -5.97 10.68 10.40
N ASP A 41 -5.62 11.96 10.25
CA ASP A 41 -6.40 13.10 10.73
C ASP A 41 -7.85 13.06 10.21
N LEU A 42 -8.82 13.41 11.06
CA LEU A 42 -10.24 13.52 10.70
C LEU A 42 -10.48 14.41 9.45
N LEU A 43 -9.55 15.31 9.14
CA LEU A 43 -9.57 16.19 7.97
C LEU A 43 -9.32 15.43 6.65
N ASP A 44 -8.48 14.41 6.65
CA ASP A 44 -8.16 13.64 5.44
C ASP A 44 -9.35 12.75 5.03
N ASN A 45 -10.09 12.23 6.01
CA ASN A 45 -11.38 11.58 5.76
C ASN A 45 -12.41 12.55 5.15
N ARG A 46 -12.44 13.81 5.60
CA ARG A 46 -13.37 14.81 5.08
C ARG A 46 -13.15 15.04 3.58
N ALA A 47 -11.91 15.12 3.11
CA ALA A 47 -11.60 15.36 1.70
C ALA A 47 -11.98 14.18 0.77
N ILE A 48 -12.21 12.99 1.31
CA ILE A 48 -12.70 11.82 0.57
C ILE A 48 -14.24 11.83 0.54
N TYR A 49 -14.89 12.12 1.67
CA TYR A 49 -16.36 12.11 1.77
C TYR A 49 -17.04 13.42 1.32
N HIS A 50 -16.29 14.50 1.11
CA HIS A 50 -16.78 15.75 0.55
C HIS A 50 -16.08 16.03 -0.78
N GLN A 51 -16.86 16.18 -1.84
CA GLN A 51 -16.35 16.45 -3.18
C GLN A 51 -17.02 17.69 -3.76
N THR A 52 -16.26 18.45 -4.53
CA THR A 52 -16.78 19.56 -5.33
C THR A 52 -16.74 19.14 -6.79
N ASP A 53 -17.89 19.15 -7.46
CA ASP A 53 -17.94 18.81 -8.87
C ASP A 53 -17.44 19.96 -9.77
N LYS A 54 -17.34 19.71 -11.07
CA LYS A 54 -16.87 20.71 -12.05
C LYS A 54 -17.70 21.99 -12.11
N ALA A 55 -18.96 21.94 -11.67
CA ALA A 55 -19.85 23.10 -11.61
C ALA A 55 -19.72 23.87 -10.29
N GLY A 56 -18.82 23.47 -9.40
CA GLY A 56 -18.62 24.08 -8.09
C GLY A 56 -19.64 23.64 -7.04
N VAL A 57 -20.40 22.58 -7.30
CA VAL A 57 -21.41 22.08 -6.37
C VAL A 57 -20.76 21.13 -5.36
N GLU A 58 -20.96 21.40 -4.08
CA GLU A 58 -20.50 20.54 -3.00
C GLU A 58 -21.44 19.35 -2.79
N TRP A 59 -20.84 18.18 -2.66
CA TRP A 59 -21.49 16.90 -2.41
C TRP A 59 -20.86 16.22 -1.21
N GLN A 60 -21.67 15.53 -0.42
CA GLN A 60 -21.22 14.71 0.70
C GLN A 60 -21.70 13.27 0.53
N PHE A 61 -20.82 12.30 0.81
CA PHE A 61 -21.20 10.89 0.86
C PHE A 61 -21.64 10.51 2.29
N ASN A 62 -22.87 10.04 2.43
CA ASN A 62 -23.45 9.71 3.73
C ASN A 62 -23.27 8.24 4.16
N GLY A 63 -22.37 7.50 3.51
CA GLY A 63 -22.21 6.05 3.68
C GLY A 63 -23.06 5.20 2.73
N ARG A 64 -24.02 5.81 2.02
CA ARG A 64 -24.86 5.13 1.03
C ARG A 64 -24.92 5.86 -0.30
N ASN A 65 -25.19 7.17 -0.29
CA ASN A 65 -25.33 7.98 -1.50
C ASN A 65 -24.53 9.28 -1.39
N TRP A 66 -24.15 9.83 -2.54
CA TRP A 66 -23.77 11.24 -2.64
C TRP A 66 -25.00 12.12 -2.56
N GLN A 67 -24.99 13.11 -1.67
CA GLN A 67 -26.08 14.05 -1.49
C GLN A 67 -25.58 15.49 -1.33
N ARG A 68 -26.45 16.44 -1.60
CA ARG A 68 -26.24 17.86 -1.30
C ARG A 68 -27.52 18.47 -0.76
N GLU A 69 -27.39 19.55 0.00
CA GLU A 69 -28.55 20.37 0.33
C GLU A 69 -28.92 21.27 -0.85
N ALA A 70 -30.20 21.35 -1.18
CA ALA A 70 -30.71 22.27 -2.18
C ALA A 70 -31.97 22.96 -1.68
N ALA A 71 -31.98 24.30 -1.76
CA ALA A 71 -33.21 25.07 -1.63
C ALA A 71 -33.97 24.98 -2.96
N PHE A 72 -35.20 24.45 -2.91
CA PHE A 72 -36.12 24.49 -4.04
C PHE A 72 -37.06 25.69 -3.87
N ASP A 73 -37.06 26.63 -4.81
CA ASP A 73 -38.14 27.61 -4.95
C ASP A 73 -39.29 26.95 -5.72
N LEU A 74 -40.20 26.28 -5.01
CA LEU A 74 -41.48 25.87 -5.56
C LEU A 74 -42.54 26.89 -5.14
N ALA A 75 -42.99 27.72 -6.09
CA ALA A 75 -44.29 28.37 -5.99
C ALA A 75 -44.89 28.63 -7.39
N GLN A 76 -46.01 27.97 -7.68
CA GLN A 76 -47.06 28.57 -8.53
C GLN A 76 -48.35 28.90 -7.74
N ASP A 77 -48.40 28.59 -6.44
CA ASP A 77 -49.60 28.70 -5.58
C ASP A 77 -49.37 29.43 -4.24
N GLY A 78 -48.23 30.12 -4.07
CA GLY A 78 -48.11 31.20 -3.09
C GLY A 78 -48.03 30.80 -1.60
N ARG A 79 -47.72 29.55 -1.26
CA ARG A 79 -47.36 29.15 0.12
C ARG A 79 -45.92 28.66 0.20
N ARG A 80 -45.10 29.34 0.99
CA ARG A 80 -43.67 29.07 1.16
C ARG A 80 -43.41 28.34 2.49
N THR A 81 -42.68 27.24 2.43
CA THR A 81 -41.81 26.81 3.52
C THR A 81 -40.42 26.64 2.92
N PRO A 82 -39.41 27.44 3.31
CA PRO A 82 -38.03 27.16 2.95
C PRO A 82 -37.57 25.94 3.76
N GLY A 83 -37.37 24.83 3.08
CA GLY A 83 -36.67 23.68 3.65
C GLY A 83 -35.67 23.20 2.61
N GLU A 84 -34.37 23.31 2.92
CA GLU A 84 -33.36 22.57 2.18
C GLU A 84 -33.73 21.10 2.25
N GLN A 85 -33.85 20.45 1.09
CA GLN A 85 -34.09 19.01 1.01
C GLN A 85 -32.84 18.34 0.46
N PRO A 86 -32.45 17.17 1.01
CA PRO A 86 -31.29 16.44 0.53
C PRO A 86 -31.56 15.93 -0.88
N VAL A 87 -30.75 16.37 -1.83
CA VAL A 87 -30.78 15.94 -3.22
C VAL A 87 -29.73 14.86 -3.41
N VAL A 88 -30.18 13.67 -3.79
CA VAL A 88 -29.29 12.55 -4.10
C VAL A 88 -28.75 12.69 -5.52
N ALA A 89 -27.46 12.40 -5.70
CA ALA A 89 -26.81 12.40 -7.00
C ALA A 89 -27.46 11.38 -7.95
N SER A 90 -27.52 11.73 -9.25
CA SER A 90 -27.84 10.74 -10.28
C SER A 90 -26.78 9.64 -10.33
N TYR A 91 -27.05 8.56 -11.07
CA TYR A 91 -26.07 7.48 -11.26
C TYR A 91 -24.76 8.01 -11.84
N GLU A 92 -24.83 8.73 -12.96
CA GLU A 92 -23.65 9.30 -13.63
C GLU A 92 -22.87 10.25 -12.72
N LYS A 93 -23.59 11.13 -11.99
CA LYS A 93 -22.96 12.03 -11.01
C LYS A 93 -22.31 11.25 -9.86
N SER A 94 -22.91 10.16 -9.40
CA SER A 94 -22.31 9.31 -8.36
C SER A 94 -21.02 8.64 -8.82
N GLN A 95 -20.91 8.27 -10.10
CA GLN A 95 -19.67 7.72 -10.68
C GLN A 95 -18.58 8.78 -10.76
N GLU A 96 -18.90 10.00 -11.22
CA GLU A 96 -17.97 11.14 -11.21
C GLU A 96 -17.43 11.42 -9.80
N LEU A 97 -18.33 11.56 -8.82
CA LEU A 97 -17.95 11.86 -7.43
C LEU A 97 -17.16 10.71 -6.79
N GLY A 98 -17.49 9.46 -7.13
CA GLY A 98 -16.72 8.28 -6.72
C GLY A 98 -15.30 8.29 -7.29
N ALA A 99 -15.13 8.65 -8.56
CA ALA A 99 -13.82 8.77 -9.19
C ALA A 99 -12.97 9.88 -8.56
N LEU A 100 -13.57 11.05 -8.24
CA LEU A 100 -12.91 12.14 -7.52
C LEU A 100 -12.47 11.71 -6.11
N ALA A 101 -13.36 11.04 -5.37
CA ALA A 101 -13.07 10.52 -4.04
C ALA A 101 -11.93 9.47 -4.07
N ASN A 102 -11.94 8.57 -5.05
CA ASN A 102 -10.87 7.60 -5.25
C ASN A 102 -9.52 8.28 -5.56
N ALA A 103 -9.52 9.35 -6.36
CA ALA A 103 -8.32 10.14 -6.63
C ALA A 103 -7.75 10.79 -5.36
N LYS A 104 -8.62 11.28 -4.46
CA LYS A 104 -8.19 11.83 -3.16
C LYS A 104 -7.69 10.74 -2.21
N ALA A 105 -8.37 9.60 -2.17
CA ALA A 105 -8.01 8.47 -1.32
C ALA A 105 -6.62 7.91 -1.68
N VAL A 106 -6.28 7.80 -2.96
CA VAL A 106 -4.95 7.32 -3.37
C VAL A 106 -3.84 8.32 -3.03
N GLU A 107 -4.08 9.64 -3.17
CA GLU A 107 -3.09 10.65 -2.77
C GLU A 107 -2.74 10.52 -1.28
N LEU A 108 -3.75 10.33 -0.44
CA LEU A 108 -3.58 10.09 0.99
C LEU A 108 -2.87 8.76 1.27
N ALA A 109 -3.30 7.68 0.64
CA ALA A 109 -2.70 6.36 0.81
C ALA A 109 -1.22 6.34 0.40
N LEU A 110 -0.86 7.05 -0.67
CA LEU A 110 0.53 7.22 -1.08
C LEU A 110 1.32 8.06 -0.08
N GLY A 111 0.73 9.10 0.51
CA GLY A 111 1.36 9.88 1.58
C GLY A 111 1.64 9.07 2.84
N ASN A 112 0.75 8.13 3.17
CA ASN A 112 0.79 7.31 4.39
C ASN A 112 1.33 5.88 4.16
N ALA A 113 1.88 5.60 2.98
CA ALA A 113 2.41 4.27 2.68
C ALA A 113 3.49 3.89 3.71
N PRO A 114 3.47 2.65 4.23
CA PRO A 114 4.42 2.24 5.25
C PRO A 114 5.86 2.32 4.71
N PRO A 115 6.83 2.73 5.54
CA PRO A 115 8.22 2.68 5.14
C PRO A 115 8.64 1.24 4.88
N SER A 116 9.47 1.04 3.86
CA SER A 116 10.03 -0.28 3.55
C SER A 116 10.91 -0.77 4.69
N GLN A 117 10.73 -2.02 5.09
CA GLN A 117 11.52 -2.63 6.16
C GLN A 117 12.84 -3.16 5.62
N ASN A 118 13.94 -3.02 6.35
CA ASN A 118 15.22 -3.61 5.96
C ASN A 118 15.11 -5.16 5.94
N PRO A 119 15.24 -5.81 4.76
CA PRO A 119 15.10 -7.26 4.65
C PRO A 119 16.25 -8.03 5.31
N PHE A 120 17.39 -7.38 5.53
CA PHE A 120 18.62 -7.98 6.04
C PHE A 120 18.92 -7.66 7.51
N ASN A 121 17.92 -7.14 8.24
CA ASN A 121 17.93 -6.96 9.69
C ASN A 121 16.64 -7.54 10.29
N LEU A 122 16.70 -8.78 10.76
CA LEU A 122 15.54 -9.58 11.16
C LEU A 122 15.50 -9.82 12.67
N PRO A 123 14.34 -9.72 13.33
CA PRO A 123 14.25 -9.99 14.75
C PRO A 123 14.63 -11.43 15.08
N ALA A 124 15.38 -11.63 16.16
CA ALA A 124 15.65 -12.96 16.67
C ALA A 124 14.41 -13.56 17.35
N ARG A 125 14.23 -14.87 17.20
CA ARG A 125 13.15 -15.61 17.87
C ARG A 125 13.54 -15.90 19.32
N ALA A 126 12.56 -16.21 20.17
CA ALA A 126 12.85 -16.61 21.56
C ALA A 126 13.75 -17.85 21.63
N SER A 127 13.60 -18.79 20.69
CA SER A 127 14.45 -19.98 20.57
C SER A 127 15.89 -19.67 20.16
N ASP A 128 16.15 -18.48 19.60
CA ASP A 128 17.50 -18.07 19.24
C ASP A 128 18.28 -17.61 20.48
N GLN A 129 17.62 -17.25 21.59
CA GLN A 129 18.28 -16.64 22.75
C GLN A 129 19.27 -17.60 23.42
N VAL A 130 20.55 -17.22 23.43
CA VAL A 130 21.65 -17.96 24.06
C VAL A 130 22.43 -17.14 25.09
N GLY A 131 22.10 -15.85 25.25
CA GLY A 131 22.74 -14.94 26.20
C GLY A 131 21.76 -14.03 26.94
N LEU A 132 22.28 -12.93 27.48
CA LEU A 132 21.51 -12.00 28.31
C LEU A 132 20.58 -11.09 27.49
N ASP A 133 20.76 -11.05 26.18
CA ASP A 133 19.92 -10.35 25.23
C ASP A 133 19.59 -11.22 24.01
N ASN A 134 18.72 -10.68 23.15
CA ASN A 134 18.25 -11.36 21.94
C ASN A 134 18.22 -10.38 20.76
N GLN A 135 19.39 -9.85 20.41
CA GLN A 135 19.54 -8.90 19.30
C GLN A 135 19.09 -9.51 17.97
N ASN A 136 18.70 -8.63 17.06
CA ASN A 136 18.36 -8.98 15.70
C ASN A 136 19.52 -9.70 14.99
N TRP A 137 19.17 -10.53 14.02
CA TRP A 137 20.09 -11.08 13.04
C TRP A 137 20.32 -10.06 11.92
N GLU A 138 21.58 -9.76 11.64
CA GLU A 138 21.98 -8.94 10.50
C GLU A 138 22.78 -9.76 9.50
N ARG A 139 22.50 -9.58 8.22
CA ARG A 139 23.26 -10.28 7.18
C ARG A 139 24.59 -9.55 6.96
N ASN A 140 25.69 -10.28 6.99
CA ASN A 140 26.98 -9.79 6.54
C ASN A 140 27.09 -9.94 5.01
N ALA A 141 27.17 -8.83 4.29
CA ALA A 141 27.22 -8.86 2.83
C ALA A 141 28.52 -9.43 2.27
N GLU A 142 29.64 -9.31 2.97
CA GLU A 142 30.94 -9.81 2.50
C GLU A 142 31.05 -11.32 2.72
N ARG A 143 30.68 -11.78 3.92
CA ARG A 143 30.78 -13.20 4.31
C ARG A 143 29.56 -14.02 3.92
N GLN A 144 28.46 -13.36 3.56
CA GLN A 144 27.17 -13.99 3.24
C GLN A 144 26.62 -14.82 4.40
N THR A 145 26.94 -14.41 5.64
CA THR A 145 26.52 -15.03 6.90
C THR A 145 25.43 -14.20 7.58
N TRP A 146 24.60 -14.83 8.41
CA TRP A 146 23.77 -14.11 9.35
C TRP A 146 24.49 -14.05 10.70
N GLU A 147 24.64 -12.83 11.21
CA GLU A 147 25.49 -12.49 12.34
C GLU A 147 24.69 -11.67 13.35
N ARG A 148 25.04 -11.79 14.64
CA ARG A 148 24.57 -10.88 15.68
C ARG A 148 25.55 -10.82 16.84
N GLN A 149 25.49 -9.74 17.62
CA GLN A 149 26.23 -9.60 18.87
C GLN A 149 25.33 -10.00 20.04
N VAL A 150 25.79 -10.93 20.87
CA VAL A 150 25.05 -11.39 22.04
C VAL A 150 25.83 -11.05 23.30
N ARG A 151 25.16 -10.45 24.29
CA ARG A 151 25.76 -10.15 25.59
C ARG A 151 25.93 -11.43 26.40
N THR A 152 27.17 -11.75 26.76
CA THR A 152 27.54 -12.99 27.47
C THR A 152 27.78 -12.81 28.96
N ALA A 153 28.04 -11.58 29.42
CA ALA A 153 28.20 -11.26 30.84
C ALA A 153 27.66 -9.86 31.21
N ALA A 154 27.09 -9.76 32.42
CA ALA A 154 26.80 -8.49 33.05
C ALA A 154 28.06 -8.04 33.81
N SER A 155 28.68 -6.93 33.41
CA SER A 155 29.79 -6.35 34.17
C SER A 155 29.21 -5.61 35.39
N GLY A 156 29.78 -5.88 36.57
CA GLY A 156 29.28 -5.36 37.85
C GLY A 156 29.69 -3.93 38.17
N THR A 157 30.61 -3.32 37.43
CA THR A 157 31.16 -1.99 37.75
C THR A 157 31.54 -1.11 36.56
N ASP A 158 31.58 -1.63 35.33
CA ASP A 158 31.83 -0.83 34.13
C ASP A 158 30.68 -1.02 33.13
N GLU A 159 30.18 0.09 32.57
CA GLU A 159 28.99 0.17 31.70
C GLU A 159 29.08 -0.63 30.38
N ILE A 160 30.20 -1.32 30.12
CA ILE A 160 30.45 -2.09 28.89
C ILE A 160 30.34 -3.59 29.22
N GLY A 161 29.20 -4.19 28.91
CA GLY A 161 29.05 -5.65 28.96
C GLY A 161 29.95 -6.38 27.95
N SER A 162 30.28 -7.64 28.20
CA SER A 162 31.00 -8.48 27.23
C SER A 162 30.03 -8.98 26.15
N TYR A 163 30.41 -8.85 24.88
CA TYR A 163 29.65 -9.32 23.72
C TYR A 163 30.42 -10.41 22.97
N ALA A 164 29.69 -11.36 22.39
CA ALA A 164 30.22 -12.38 21.49
C ALA A 164 29.48 -12.35 20.16
N LEU A 165 30.24 -12.46 19.06
CA LEU A 165 29.68 -12.67 17.73
C LEU A 165 29.08 -14.08 17.65
N GLN A 166 27.81 -14.15 17.28
CA GLN A 166 27.12 -15.38 16.98
C GLN A 166 26.83 -15.46 15.48
N LEU A 167 27.12 -16.62 14.90
CA LEU A 167 26.72 -16.98 13.54
C LEU A 167 25.45 -17.84 13.61
N ALA A 168 24.52 -17.62 12.68
CA ALA A 168 23.38 -18.51 12.53
C ALA A 168 23.85 -19.91 12.08
N SER A 169 23.21 -20.97 12.59
CA SER A 169 23.41 -22.31 12.02
C SER A 169 22.95 -22.34 10.56
N PRO A 170 23.40 -23.31 9.73
CA PRO A 170 22.97 -23.42 8.34
C PRO A 170 21.44 -23.46 8.19
N GLU A 171 20.74 -24.21 9.05
CA GLU A 171 19.29 -24.33 9.04
C GLU A 171 18.63 -23.00 9.40
N ARG A 172 19.16 -22.28 10.40
CA ARG A 172 18.62 -20.98 10.79
C ARG A 172 18.90 -19.91 9.73
N ALA A 173 20.08 -19.92 9.11
CA ALA A 173 20.41 -19.03 8.01
C ALA A 173 19.47 -19.20 6.81
N GLN A 174 19.09 -20.44 6.48
CA GLN A 174 18.09 -20.71 5.44
C GLN A 174 16.72 -20.11 5.79
N GLN A 175 16.28 -20.23 7.04
CA GLN A 175 15.03 -19.62 7.51
C GLN A 175 15.10 -18.09 7.43
N LEU A 176 16.21 -17.48 7.87
CA LEU A 176 16.42 -16.03 7.79
C LEU A 176 16.43 -15.54 6.33
N ASN A 177 16.99 -16.31 5.40
CA ASN A 177 16.90 -15.98 3.96
C ASN A 177 15.45 -15.97 3.46
N GLN A 178 14.62 -16.95 3.87
CA GLN A 178 13.20 -16.97 3.51
C GLN A 178 12.44 -15.79 4.13
N GLU A 179 12.71 -15.47 5.39
CA GLU A 179 12.14 -14.31 6.08
C GLU A 179 12.54 -12.99 5.40
N ALA A 180 13.79 -12.86 4.93
CA ALA A 180 14.27 -11.70 4.19
C ALA A 180 13.53 -11.54 2.86
N LEU A 181 13.38 -12.62 2.09
CA LEU A 181 12.61 -12.61 0.84
C LEU A 181 11.14 -12.25 1.07
N ALA A 182 10.50 -12.85 2.09
CA ALA A 182 9.13 -12.53 2.45
C ALA A 182 8.96 -11.05 2.85
N ARG A 183 9.97 -10.45 3.48
CA ARG A 183 9.98 -9.01 3.79
C ARG A 183 10.10 -8.14 2.53
N ILE A 184 10.91 -8.54 1.54
CA ILE A 184 10.96 -7.87 0.23
C ILE A 184 9.60 -7.95 -0.47
N GLU A 185 9.00 -9.15 -0.53
CA GLU A 185 7.67 -9.35 -1.09
C GLU A 185 6.61 -8.48 -0.40
N SER A 186 6.66 -8.41 0.93
CA SER A 186 5.77 -7.54 1.70
C SER A 186 5.99 -6.06 1.42
N ASN A 187 7.24 -5.60 1.28
CA ASN A 187 7.56 -4.23 0.92
C ASN A 187 7.01 -3.90 -0.48
N ILE A 188 7.14 -4.81 -1.44
CA ILE A 188 6.58 -4.65 -2.79
C ILE A 188 5.05 -4.55 -2.72
N ALA A 189 4.40 -5.50 -2.04
CA ALA A 189 2.93 -5.61 -2.01
C ALA A 189 2.24 -4.46 -1.26
N THR A 190 2.92 -3.85 -0.28
CA THR A 190 2.34 -2.77 0.56
C THR A 190 2.93 -1.40 0.25
N GLY A 191 3.93 -1.34 -0.63
CA GLY A 191 4.63 -0.13 -0.99
C GLY A 191 3.83 0.78 -1.92
N ARG A 192 4.40 1.97 -2.17
CA ARG A 192 3.79 3.01 -3.01
C ARG A 192 3.50 2.54 -4.44
N GLU A 193 4.36 1.69 -4.99
CA GLU A 193 4.20 1.12 -6.34
C GLU A 193 2.94 0.26 -6.44
N ALA A 194 2.67 -0.60 -5.46
CA ALA A 194 1.46 -1.42 -5.43
C ALA A 194 0.19 -0.56 -5.26
N ILE A 195 0.21 0.44 -4.37
CA ILE A 195 -0.91 1.38 -4.20
C ILE A 195 -1.22 2.09 -5.51
N ALA A 196 -0.19 2.56 -6.24
CA ALA A 196 -0.36 3.23 -7.52
C ALA A 196 -0.92 2.28 -8.60
N ALA A 197 -0.39 1.06 -8.71
CA ALA A 197 -0.87 0.06 -9.67
C ALA A 197 -2.36 -0.26 -9.45
N THR A 198 -2.74 -0.54 -8.21
CA THR A 198 -4.13 -0.80 -7.82
C THR A 198 -5.05 0.37 -8.16
N TYR A 199 -4.62 1.61 -7.95
CA TYR A 199 -5.41 2.77 -8.34
C TYR A 199 -5.57 2.87 -9.87
N LEU A 200 -4.51 2.64 -10.64
CA LEU A 200 -4.55 2.73 -12.11
C LEU A 200 -5.50 1.70 -12.70
N GLU A 201 -5.51 0.46 -12.19
CA GLU A 201 -6.47 -0.58 -12.58
C GLU A 201 -7.91 -0.14 -12.32
N ASN A 202 -8.20 0.37 -11.12
CA ASN A 202 -9.54 0.85 -10.77
C ASN A 202 -9.95 2.09 -11.57
N HIS A 203 -9.03 3.02 -11.80
CA HIS A 203 -9.26 4.23 -12.59
C HIS A 203 -9.65 3.89 -14.04
N ALA A 204 -8.96 2.91 -14.64
CA ALA A 204 -9.29 2.38 -15.95
C ALA A 204 -10.64 1.65 -15.95
N ALA A 205 -10.89 0.75 -14.99
CA ALA A 205 -12.14 -0.01 -14.88
C ALA A 205 -13.37 0.89 -14.67
N GLN A 206 -13.23 1.96 -13.88
CA GLN A 206 -14.28 2.96 -13.66
C GLN A 206 -14.46 3.92 -14.83
N ARG A 207 -13.59 3.88 -15.84
CA ARG A 207 -13.55 4.84 -16.95
C ARG A 207 -13.52 6.28 -16.43
N ALA A 208 -12.77 6.52 -15.36
CA ALA A 208 -12.75 7.80 -14.64
C ALA A 208 -12.40 9.01 -15.53
N ARG A 209 -11.65 8.77 -16.62
CA ARG A 209 -11.35 9.78 -17.66
C ARG A 209 -12.59 10.28 -18.41
N ASP A 210 -13.63 9.46 -18.56
CA ASP A 210 -14.89 9.87 -19.22
C ASP A 210 -15.61 10.95 -18.39
N TYR A 211 -15.40 10.94 -17.07
CA TYR A 211 -15.84 11.98 -16.15
C TYR A 211 -14.83 13.13 -16.02
N GLY A 212 -13.71 13.07 -16.75
CA GLY A 212 -12.57 13.98 -16.71
C GLY A 212 -11.88 14.06 -15.36
N VAL A 213 -11.79 12.92 -14.65
CA VAL A 213 -10.93 12.76 -13.48
C VAL A 213 -9.58 12.23 -13.97
N GLU A 214 -8.56 13.07 -13.89
CA GLU A 214 -7.20 12.72 -14.29
C GLU A 214 -6.49 11.87 -13.23
N VAL A 215 -5.43 11.16 -13.65
CA VAL A 215 -4.56 10.42 -12.73
C VAL A 215 -3.74 11.42 -11.91
N PRO A 216 -3.79 11.38 -10.56
CA PRO A 216 -3.04 12.29 -9.71
C PRO A 216 -1.53 12.24 -9.95
N ALA A 217 -0.85 13.37 -9.80
CA ALA A 217 0.61 13.46 -9.97
C ALA A 217 1.37 12.53 -8.99
N ALA A 218 0.85 12.35 -7.77
CA ALA A 218 1.42 11.44 -6.78
C ALA A 218 1.43 9.98 -7.27
N VAL A 219 0.39 9.55 -7.99
CA VAL A 219 0.30 8.22 -8.60
C VAL A 219 1.32 8.08 -9.72
N GLN A 220 1.42 9.08 -10.60
CA GLN A 220 2.40 9.08 -11.69
C GLN A 220 3.84 9.00 -11.16
N ALA A 221 4.13 9.69 -10.06
CA ALA A 221 5.44 9.65 -9.39
C ALA A 221 5.73 8.31 -8.71
N ALA A 222 4.69 7.61 -8.24
CA ALA A 222 4.78 6.31 -7.59
C ALA A 222 4.66 5.11 -8.55
N GLN A 223 4.42 5.34 -9.83
CA GLN A 223 4.32 4.27 -10.82
C GLN A 223 5.65 3.53 -10.94
N ALA A 224 5.59 2.21 -10.87
CA ALA A 224 6.76 1.34 -10.94
C ALA A 224 7.46 1.46 -12.30
N LYS A 225 8.80 1.45 -12.28
CA LYS A 225 9.64 1.56 -13.49
C LYS A 225 10.65 0.42 -13.53
N PRO A 226 10.90 -0.21 -14.70
CA PRO A 226 11.80 -1.38 -14.81
C PRO A 226 13.22 -1.16 -14.31
N ASP A 227 13.75 0.06 -14.44
CA ASP A 227 15.12 0.40 -14.11
C ASP A 227 15.25 1.20 -12.81
N ARG A 228 14.18 1.34 -12.02
CA ARG A 228 14.20 2.17 -10.81
C ARG A 228 13.53 1.50 -9.62
N VAL A 229 14.24 1.38 -8.50
CA VAL A 229 13.76 0.79 -7.24
C VAL A 229 13.95 1.77 -6.10
N GLN A 230 13.06 1.79 -5.12
CA GLN A 230 13.28 2.46 -3.83
C GLN A 230 13.78 1.44 -2.80
N GLY A 231 14.91 1.73 -2.14
CA GLY A 231 15.44 0.88 -1.06
C GLY A 231 14.72 1.10 0.27
N HIS A 232 14.98 0.24 1.26
CA HIS A 232 14.49 0.43 2.64
C HIS A 232 14.94 1.74 3.28
N ASP A 233 16.04 2.32 2.79
CA ASP A 233 16.56 3.64 3.19
C ASP A 233 15.67 4.80 2.70
N GLY A 234 14.63 4.51 1.91
CA GLY A 234 13.71 5.49 1.35
C GLY A 234 14.26 6.23 0.13
N LEU A 235 15.47 5.90 -0.33
CA LEU A 235 16.09 6.52 -1.50
C LEU A 235 15.77 5.74 -2.78
N ALA A 236 15.69 6.46 -3.89
CA ALA A 236 15.49 5.87 -5.21
C ALA A 236 16.83 5.61 -5.89
N TYR A 237 16.95 4.43 -6.48
CA TYR A 237 18.11 3.95 -7.21
C TYR A 237 17.73 3.61 -8.64
N GLN A 238 18.60 3.95 -9.59
CA GLN A 238 18.45 3.60 -10.99
C GLN A 238 19.50 2.55 -11.38
N ARG A 239 19.08 1.54 -12.15
CA ARG A 239 19.97 0.49 -12.65
C ARG A 239 20.71 1.00 -13.87
N ASN A 240 22.04 1.01 -13.81
CA ASN A 240 22.88 1.40 -14.94
C ASN A 240 23.06 0.24 -15.94
N GLU A 241 23.72 0.52 -17.07
CA GLU A 241 24.00 -0.47 -18.13
C GLU A 241 24.87 -1.64 -17.64
N ALA A 242 25.70 -1.43 -16.62
CA ALA A 242 26.50 -2.47 -15.99
C ALA A 242 25.71 -3.33 -14.98
N GLY A 243 24.40 -3.09 -14.83
CA GLY A 243 23.53 -3.80 -13.90
C GLY A 243 23.70 -3.40 -12.43
N GLN A 244 24.35 -2.28 -12.15
CA GLN A 244 24.57 -1.76 -10.80
C GLN A 244 23.55 -0.67 -10.47
N TRP A 245 23.27 -0.51 -9.19
CA TRP A 245 22.29 0.45 -8.70
C TRP A 245 22.95 1.76 -8.29
N LEU A 246 22.56 2.86 -8.92
CA LEU A 246 23.06 4.21 -8.67
C LEU A 246 21.98 5.05 -8.01
N GLY A 247 22.26 5.54 -6.80
CA GLY A 247 21.43 6.49 -6.08
C GLY A 247 22.04 7.89 -6.05
N LYS A 248 21.39 8.80 -5.34
CA LYS A 248 21.88 10.17 -5.15
C LYS A 248 23.25 10.21 -4.44
N GLU A 249 23.49 9.26 -3.55
CA GLU A 249 24.71 9.16 -2.73
C GLU A 249 25.81 8.30 -3.38
N GLY A 250 25.59 7.85 -4.62
CA GLY A 250 26.52 7.02 -5.37
C GLY A 250 26.04 5.59 -5.53
N LEU A 251 26.99 4.68 -5.74
CA LEU A 251 26.70 3.26 -6.01
C LEU A 251 26.18 2.58 -4.74
N ALA A 252 25.04 1.90 -4.83
CA ALA A 252 24.61 1.01 -3.77
C ALA A 252 25.58 -0.19 -3.67
N THR A 253 25.92 -0.58 -2.44
CA THR A 253 26.82 -1.70 -2.17
C THR A 253 26.26 -2.63 -1.09
N GLY A 254 26.88 -3.80 -0.92
CA GLY A 254 26.54 -4.75 0.13
C GLY A 254 25.07 -5.20 0.09
N ASN A 255 24.42 -5.21 1.25
CA ASN A 255 23.04 -5.66 1.38
C ASN A 255 22.04 -4.76 0.65
N LEU A 256 22.30 -3.46 0.53
CA LEU A 256 21.41 -2.56 -0.20
C LEU A 256 21.39 -2.91 -1.69
N ALA A 257 22.55 -3.16 -2.31
CA ALA A 257 22.61 -3.62 -3.69
C ALA A 257 21.86 -4.94 -3.90
N ALA A 258 21.98 -5.88 -2.96
CA ALA A 258 21.27 -7.16 -3.01
C ALA A 258 19.75 -6.98 -2.87
N GLU A 259 19.28 -6.10 -1.99
CA GLU A 259 17.87 -5.77 -1.83
C GLU A 259 17.27 -5.20 -3.12
N LEU A 260 17.94 -4.21 -3.72
CA LEU A 260 17.46 -3.55 -4.94
C LEU A 260 17.36 -4.55 -6.10
N GLU A 261 18.36 -5.41 -6.26
CA GLU A 261 18.37 -6.43 -7.31
C GLU A 261 17.25 -7.47 -7.10
N LEU A 262 17.09 -8.00 -5.89
CA LEU A 262 16.02 -8.96 -5.56
C LEU A 262 14.63 -8.33 -5.73
N THR A 263 14.45 -7.09 -5.29
CA THR A 263 13.20 -6.34 -5.45
C THR A 263 12.85 -6.18 -6.92
N ASN A 264 13.84 -5.83 -7.74
CA ASN A 264 13.65 -5.68 -9.18
C ASN A 264 13.25 -6.99 -9.86
N GLN A 265 13.92 -8.09 -9.52
CA GLN A 265 13.61 -9.41 -10.06
C GLN A 265 12.18 -9.86 -9.69
N MET A 266 11.79 -9.69 -8.42
CA MET A 266 10.48 -10.11 -7.93
C MET A 266 9.31 -9.36 -8.57
N ARG A 267 9.47 -8.06 -8.86
CA ARG A 267 8.41 -7.25 -9.47
C ARG A 267 8.34 -7.33 -10.99
N GLN A 268 9.33 -7.93 -11.65
CA GLN A 268 9.47 -7.93 -13.12
C GLN A 268 8.20 -8.47 -13.82
N ALA A 269 7.67 -9.59 -13.36
CA ALA A 269 6.46 -10.18 -13.94
C ALA A 269 5.21 -9.30 -13.79
N SER A 270 5.16 -8.44 -12.76
CA SER A 270 4.07 -7.47 -12.58
C SER A 270 4.26 -6.25 -13.47
N LEU A 271 5.51 -5.81 -13.69
CA LEU A 271 5.84 -4.73 -14.61
C LEU A 271 5.50 -5.07 -16.06
N GLU A 272 5.78 -6.29 -16.49
CA GLU A 272 5.46 -6.76 -17.84
C GLU A 272 3.95 -6.76 -18.09
N ARG A 273 3.16 -7.28 -17.15
CA ARG A 273 1.69 -7.26 -17.22
C ARG A 273 1.10 -5.85 -17.28
N ALA A 274 1.76 -4.86 -16.67
CA ALA A 274 1.30 -3.47 -16.69
C ALA A 274 1.62 -2.74 -18.01
N GLN A 275 2.42 -3.34 -18.90
CA GLN A 275 2.79 -2.78 -20.21
C GLN A 275 1.97 -3.37 -21.37
N GLU A 276 1.22 -4.45 -21.12
CA GLU A 276 0.28 -5.07 -22.06
C GLU A 276 -1.04 -4.29 -22.16
#